data_AF-A0A293MCN2-F1
#
_entry.id   AF-A0A293MCN2-F1
#
_cell.length_a   1.000
_cell.length_b   1.000
_cell.length_c   1.000
_cell.angle_alpha   90.00
_cell.angle_beta   90.00
_cell.angle_gamma   90.00
#
_symmetry.space_group_name_H-M   'P 1'
#
loop_
_entity.id
_entity.type
_entity.pdbx_description
1 polymer ?
#
loop_
_entity_poly.entity_id
_entity_poly.type
_entity_poly.pdbx_seq_one_letter_code
_entity_poly.pdbx_strand_id
1 'polypeptide(L)'
;MEFIMTNSTVNAQRFLTAIDMKFPEYLIPASRGFWRRFYVEHKDIAEDDSISAVGAAAGMQEQQLKEAISMIADDKVKDTLKQRTEEAVDKYGAFGAPTIVVHTDSG
;
A
#
# COMPACT_ATOMS: atom_id res chain seq x y z
N MET A 1 -7.42 -15.64 -10.61
CA MET A 1 -8.33 -15.67 -9.44
C MET A 1 -7.69 -16.36 -8.23
N GLU A 2 -6.80 -17.34 -8.41
CA GLU A 2 -6.16 -18.08 -7.32
C GLU A 2 -5.48 -17.18 -6.26
N PHE A 3 -4.67 -16.19 -6.66
CA PHE A 3 -4.02 -15.27 -5.71
C PHE A 3 -5.00 -14.59 -4.75
N ILE A 4 -6.15 -14.12 -5.25
CA ILE A 4 -7.15 -13.40 -4.43
C ILE A 4 -7.79 -14.33 -3.38
N MET A 5 -7.78 -15.64 -3.64
CA MET A 5 -8.37 -16.65 -2.76
C MET A 5 -7.37 -17.22 -1.74
N THR A 6 -6.06 -17.11 -2.01
CA THR A 6 -5.01 -17.77 -1.21
C THR A 6 -4.00 -16.82 -0.59
N ASN A 7 -3.93 -15.57 -1.06
CA ASN A 7 -2.94 -14.59 -0.62
C ASN A 7 -3.61 -13.30 -0.13
N SER A 8 -2.85 -12.55 0.66
CA SER A 8 -3.27 -11.26 1.20
C SER A 8 -2.40 -10.13 0.67
N THR A 9 -3.02 -8.98 0.43
CA THR A 9 -2.31 -7.74 0.07
C THR A 9 -1.80 -6.99 1.31
N VAL A 10 -1.97 -7.54 2.51
CA VAL A 10 -1.71 -6.82 3.77
C VAL A 10 -0.28 -6.28 3.87
N ASN A 11 0.73 -7.05 3.44
CA ASN A 11 2.12 -6.59 3.49
C ASN A 11 2.39 -5.48 2.46
N ALA A 12 1.84 -5.60 1.24
CA ALA A 12 1.90 -4.53 0.24
C ALA A 12 1.21 -3.24 0.73
N GLN A 13 0.04 -3.35 1.36
CA GLN A 13 -0.68 -2.20 1.91
C GLN A 13 0.04 -1.56 3.12
N ARG A 14 0.63 -2.38 3.99
CA ARG A 14 1.48 -1.89 5.10
C ARG A 14 2.73 -1.19 4.58
N PHE A 15 3.38 -1.72 3.54
CA PHE A 15 4.51 -1.07 2.90
C PHE A 15 4.13 0.28 2.28
N LEU A 16 3.02 0.37 1.56
CA LEU A 16 2.51 1.64 1.03
C LEU A 16 2.17 2.63 2.16
N THR A 17 1.66 2.14 3.28
CA THR A 17 1.40 2.96 4.47
C THR A 17 2.72 3.48 5.08
N ALA A 18 3.74 2.63 5.22
CA ALA A 18 5.05 3.03 5.71
C ALA A 18 5.71 4.08 4.81
N ILE A 19 5.62 3.91 3.48
CA ILE A 19 6.10 4.89 2.51
C ILE A 19 5.34 6.20 2.64
N ASP A 20 4.01 6.19 2.69
CA ASP A 20 3.23 7.42 2.86
C ASP A 20 3.60 8.18 4.15
N MET A 21 3.87 7.45 5.24
CA MET A 21 4.26 8.05 6.52
C MET A 21 5.65 8.69 6.53
N LYS A 22 6.60 8.19 5.73
CA LYS A 22 8.03 8.57 5.86
C LYS A 22 8.69 9.05 4.57
N PHE A 23 8.28 8.52 3.42
CA PHE A 23 8.84 8.81 2.11
C PHE A 23 7.73 9.03 1.07
N PRO A 24 6.81 9.99 1.30
CA PRO A 24 5.57 10.14 0.53
C PRO A 24 5.80 10.37 -0.98
N GLU A 25 6.97 10.86 -1.38
CA GLU A 25 7.36 11.00 -2.78
C GLU A 25 7.32 9.68 -3.57
N TYR A 26 7.45 8.53 -2.90
CA TYR A 26 7.41 7.21 -3.54
C TYR A 26 6.04 6.54 -3.52
N LEU A 27 5.02 7.11 -2.85
CA LEU A 27 3.72 6.46 -2.70
C LEU A 27 3.06 6.16 -4.07
N ILE A 28 3.00 7.16 -4.94
CA ILE A 28 2.42 7.04 -6.28
C ILE A 28 3.18 6.03 -7.15
N PRO A 29 4.52 6.15 -7.33
CA PRO A 29 5.26 5.19 -8.16
C PRO A 29 5.22 3.77 -7.59
N ALA A 30 5.32 3.57 -6.27
CA ALA A 30 5.21 2.25 -5.65
C ALA A 30 3.81 1.63 -5.83
N SER A 31 2.74 2.40 -5.62
CA SER A 31 1.36 1.94 -5.83
C SER A 31 1.15 1.48 -7.27
N ARG A 32 1.63 2.25 -8.25
CA ARG A 32 1.59 1.87 -9.68
C ARG A 32 2.44 0.65 -9.97
N GLY A 33 3.57 0.50 -9.29
CA GLY A 33 4.45 -0.67 -9.39
C GLY A 33 3.74 -1.96 -8.98
N PHE A 34 3.05 -1.96 -7.84
CA PHE A 34 2.24 -3.12 -7.42
C PHE A 34 1.13 -3.45 -8.42
N TRP A 35 0.38 -2.44 -8.88
CA TRP A 35 -0.67 -2.66 -9.87
C TRP A 35 -0.14 -3.27 -11.17
N ARG A 36 0.97 -2.74 -11.69
CA ARG A 36 1.61 -3.29 -12.90
C ARG A 36 2.08 -4.73 -12.65
N ARG A 37 2.80 -4.96 -11.56
CA ARG A 37 3.33 -6.28 -11.21
C ARG A 37 2.22 -7.34 -11.13
N PHE A 38 1.10 -6.99 -10.51
CA PHE A 38 -0.02 -7.90 -10.34
C PHE A 38 -0.86 -8.08 -11.61
N TYR A 39 -1.32 -7.00 -12.23
CA TYR A 39 -2.30 -7.07 -13.32
C TYR A 39 -1.69 -7.18 -14.72
N VAL A 40 -0.45 -6.72 -14.92
CA VAL A 40 0.22 -6.74 -16.22
C VAL A 40 1.25 -7.86 -16.30
N GLU A 41 2.08 -8.01 -15.26
CA GLU A 41 3.15 -9.01 -15.25
C GLU A 41 2.70 -10.35 -14.67
N HIS A 42 1.52 -10.42 -14.06
CA HIS A 42 0.98 -11.60 -13.39
C HIS A 42 1.94 -12.21 -12.36
N LYS A 43 2.67 -11.35 -11.65
CA LYS A 43 3.61 -11.73 -10.59
C LYS A 43 3.01 -11.52 -9.21
N ASP A 44 3.58 -12.22 -8.24
CA ASP A 44 3.29 -12.06 -6.82
C ASP A 44 3.51 -10.61 -6.34
N ILE A 45 2.77 -10.21 -5.31
CA ILE A 45 2.92 -8.91 -4.62
C ILE A 45 2.99 -9.05 -3.09
N ALA A 46 2.89 -10.27 -2.55
CA ALA A 46 2.79 -10.52 -1.12
C ALA A 46 4.15 -10.81 -0.46
N GLU A 47 5.09 -11.40 -1.19
CA GLU A 47 6.40 -11.79 -0.69
C GLU A 47 7.35 -10.59 -0.52
N ASP A 48 8.29 -10.70 0.41
CA ASP A 48 9.26 -9.65 0.71
C ASP A 48 10.11 -9.26 -0.51
N ASP A 49 10.47 -10.23 -1.35
CA ASP A 49 11.19 -10.00 -2.61
C ASP A 49 10.34 -9.22 -3.62
N SER A 50 9.03 -9.47 -3.66
CA SER A 50 8.10 -8.75 -4.53
C SER A 50 7.96 -7.30 -4.10
N ILE A 51 7.84 -7.04 -2.80
CA ILE A 51 7.78 -5.70 -2.22
C ILE A 51 9.09 -4.94 -2.48
N SER A 52 10.23 -5.60 -2.24
CA SER A 52 11.56 -5.04 -2.49
C SER A 52 11.74 -4.64 -3.95
N ALA A 53 11.33 -5.50 -4.90
CA ALA A 53 11.40 -5.22 -6.33
C ALA A 53 10.54 -3.99 -6.72
N VAL A 54 9.35 -3.84 -6.13
CA VAL A 54 8.48 -2.68 -6.38
C VAL A 54 9.10 -1.41 -5.83
N GLY A 55 9.61 -1.43 -4.59
CA GLY A 55 10.25 -0.26 -3.98
C GLY A 55 11.50 0.21 -4.74
N ALA A 56 12.34 -0.74 -5.17
CA ALA A 56 13.51 -0.43 -6.00
C ALA A 56 13.11 0.16 -7.37
N ALA A 57 12.11 -0.42 -8.04
CA ALA A 57 11.60 0.09 -9.33
C ALA A 57 10.90 1.45 -9.19
N ALA A 58 10.39 1.79 -8.00
CA ALA A 58 9.84 3.10 -7.68
C ALA A 58 10.92 4.17 -7.46
N GLY A 59 12.21 3.80 -7.45
CA GLY A 59 13.34 4.72 -7.31
C GLY A 59 13.77 4.97 -5.87
N MET A 60 13.36 4.13 -4.91
CA MET A 60 13.81 4.24 -3.52
C MET A 60 15.29 3.90 -3.40
N GLN A 61 16.02 4.65 -2.58
CA GLN A 61 17.39 4.29 -2.22
C GLN A 61 17.39 3.07 -1.30
N GLU A 62 18.46 2.29 -1.35
CA GLU A 62 18.57 1.04 -0.59
C GLU A 62 18.28 1.21 0.90
N GLN A 63 18.77 2.29 1.51
CA GLN A 63 18.55 2.56 2.93
C GLN A 63 17.08 2.89 3.24
N GLN A 64 16.43 3.68 2.38
CA GLN A 64 15.00 4.03 2.52
C GLN A 64 14.13 2.80 2.33
N LEU A 65 14.48 1.93 1.38
CA LEU A 65 13.77 0.69 1.11
C LEU A 65 13.85 -0.28 2.28
N LYS A 66 15.06 -0.52 2.82
CA LYS A 66 15.25 -1.37 4.00
C LYS A 66 14.45 -0.88 5.20
N GLU A 67 14.44 0.43 5.41
CA GLU A 67 13.68 1.04 6.49
C GLU A 67 12.16 0.90 6.28
N ALA A 68 11.65 1.17 5.08
CA ALA A 68 10.23 0.99 4.79
C ALA A 68 9.77 -0.47 4.93
N ILE A 69 10.62 -1.44 4.57
CA ILE A 69 10.35 -2.87 4.76
C ILE A 69 10.33 -3.23 6.25
N SER A 70 11.29 -2.76 7.06
CA SER A 70 11.28 -3.06 8.50
C SER A 70 10.02 -2.52 9.21
N MET A 71 9.49 -1.40 8.72
CA MET A 71 8.29 -0.78 9.26
C MET A 71 6.99 -1.58 9.00
N ILE A 72 6.98 -2.57 8.10
CA ILE A 72 5.77 -3.39 7.81
C ILE A 72 5.27 -4.10 9.08
N ALA A 73 6.20 -4.49 9.97
CA ALA A 73 5.88 -5.17 11.21
C ALA A 73 5.55 -4.22 12.38
N ASP A 74 5.75 -2.91 12.21
CA ASP A 74 5.54 -1.92 13.28
C ASP A 74 4.06 -1.75 13.58
N ASP A 75 3.70 -1.73 14.87
CA ASP A 75 2.31 -1.55 15.30
C ASP A 75 1.75 -0.20 14.83
N LYS A 76 2.58 0.84 14.79
CA LYS A 76 2.17 2.16 14.25
C LYS A 76 1.72 2.08 12.79
N VAL A 77 2.37 1.27 11.94
CA VAL A 77 1.98 1.10 10.54
C VAL A 77 0.70 0.28 10.43
N LYS A 78 0.57 -0.78 11.23
CA LYS A 78 -0.65 -1.60 11.28
C LYS A 78 -1.86 -0.77 11.70
N ASP A 79 -1.70 0.03 12.77
CA ASP A 79 -2.75 0.87 13.32
C ASP A 79 -3.12 1.99 12.33
N THR A 80 -2.14 2.60 11.66
CA THR A 80 -2.40 3.63 10.64
C THR A 80 -3.19 3.07 9.46
N LEU A 81 -2.82 1.88 8.95
CA LEU A 81 -3.56 1.23 7.86
C LEU A 81 -5.00 0.90 8.28
N LYS A 82 -5.16 0.38 9.50
CA LYS A 82 -6.47 0.05 10.07
C LYS A 82 -7.33 1.32 10.21
N GLN A 83 -6.83 2.36 10.87
CA GLN A 83 -7.55 3.60 11.11
C GLN A 83 -8.02 4.27 9.81
N ARG A 84 -7.18 4.30 8.77
CA ARG A 84 -7.55 4.87 7.46
C ARG A 84 -8.65 4.07 6.77
N THR A 85 -8.64 2.75 6.93
CA THR A 85 -9.67 1.87 6.38
C THR A 85 -10.98 2.00 7.17
N GLU A 86 -10.91 2.08 8.50
CA GLU A 86 -12.06 2.37 9.37
C GLU A 86 -12.66 3.74 9.07
N GLU A 87 -11.84 4.77 8.83
CA GLU A 87 -12.36 6.08 8.40
C GLU A 87 -13.14 5.97 7.08
N ALA A 88 -12.63 5.24 6.09
CA ALA A 88 -13.34 5.02 4.84
C ALA A 88 -14.72 4.37 5.06
N VAL A 89 -14.80 3.35 5.93
CA VAL A 89 -16.04 2.61 6.19
C VAL A 89 -16.99 3.39 7.11
N ASP A 90 -16.54 3.78 8.29
CA ASP A 90 -17.39 4.29 9.36
C ASP A 90 -17.82 5.73 9.12
N LYS A 91 -16.92 6.57 8.58
CA LYS A 91 -17.19 7.99 8.35
C LYS A 91 -17.77 8.24 6.96
N TYR A 92 -17.26 7.56 5.95
CA TYR A 92 -17.64 7.82 4.55
C TYR A 92 -18.55 6.75 3.93
N GLY A 93 -18.89 5.69 4.66
CA GLY A 93 -19.83 4.67 4.20
C GLY A 93 -19.27 3.79 3.07
N ALA A 94 -17.94 3.65 2.96
CA ALA A 94 -17.33 2.82 1.94
C ALA A 94 -17.74 1.34 2.12
N PHE A 95 -18.19 0.72 1.03
CA PHE A 95 -18.50 -0.72 0.96
C PHE A 95 -17.57 -1.48 0.00
N GLY A 96 -16.59 -0.78 -0.58
CA GLY A 96 -15.63 -1.32 -1.54
C GLY A 96 -14.56 -0.32 -1.93
N ALA A 97 -13.65 -0.76 -2.81
CA ALA A 97 -12.59 0.07 -3.38
C ALA A 97 -12.63 0.02 -4.92
N PRO A 98 -12.31 1.14 -5.61
CA PRO A 98 -11.97 2.44 -5.03
C PRO A 98 -13.19 3.18 -4.46
N THR A 99 -12.98 3.95 -3.39
CA THR A 99 -13.91 4.97 -2.87
C THR A 99 -13.19 6.31 -2.90
N ILE A 100 -13.84 7.34 -3.46
CA ILE A 100 -13.27 8.69 -3.62
C ILE A 100 -14.20 9.67 -2.90
N VAL A 101 -13.64 10.39 -1.93
CA VAL A 101 -14.35 11.44 -1.19
C VAL A 101 -13.91 12.79 -1.70
N VAL A 102 -14.87 13.65 -2.05
CA VAL A 102 -14.62 15.02 -2.50
C VAL A 102 -15.26 15.97 -1.50
N HIS A 103 -14.44 16.80 -0.86
CA HIS A 103 -14.91 17.89 -0.02
C HIS A 103 -15.09 19.14 -0.88
N THR A 104 -16.29 19.73 -0.88
CA THR A 104 -16.58 20.96 -1.61
C THR A 104 -16.76 22.12 -0.64
N ASP A 105 -16.66 23.36 -1.12
CA ASP A 105 -16.91 24.54 -0.28
C ASP A 105 -18.32 24.54 0.35
N SER A 106 -19.26 23.82 -0.26
CA SER A 106 -20.63 23.62 0.22
C SER A 106 -20.83 22.45 1.20
N GLY A 107 -19.77 21.70 1.51
CA GLY A 107 -19.81 20.43 2.26
C GLY A 107 -19.11 19.32 1.52
#